data_AF-A0A369JL62-F1
#
_entry.id   AF-A0A369JL62-F1
#
_cell.length_a   1.000
_cell.length_b   1.000
_cell.length_c   1.000
_cell.angle_alpha   90.00
_cell.angle_beta   90.00
_cell.angle_gamma   90.00
#
_symmetry.space_group_name_H-M   'P 1'
#
loop_
_entity.id
_entity.type
_entity.pdbx_description
1 polymer ?
#
loop_
_entity_poly.entity_id
_entity_poly.type
_entity_poly.pdbx_seq_one_letter_code
_entity_poly.pdbx_strand_id
1 'polypeptide(L)'
;MGPFILLVAIAAVVTSCSALLAFPGAEGFGAQSTGGRGGTVYVVTNLNDSGAGSFRDAVSQSNRIVVFAIGDSGKDAITIANGANMIFDHVSVSWGRDETFSINGDVSNITISDSIIAQGLETHSCGGLIQTDGGVSIIRTLYIDNQTRNPKVKGVNEFVNNVVYNWGGGGGYIAGDSAGPSYANILNNVFISGPSTSVSPFTRGNANFHAYVSDNYYDPDKDGVLDGWILSPTTENYSGVDFQTAKYNYPTAKTLLSPTDALAKVKASAGASKFRDRVDTYLINTELASLGKVGALITDPTVSPMNGPGPITGGTGPVDTDKDGIPDAYEAAHGTNPNVNDSADIASNGYANIEKYINSLV
;
A
#
# COMPACT_ATOMS: atom_id res chain seq x y z
N MET A 1 18.92 -49.03 -49.12
CA MET A 1 19.33 -48.73 -47.73
C MET A 1 19.80 -47.28 -47.72
N GLY A 2 18.95 -46.34 -47.27
CA GLY A 2 19.32 -44.93 -47.10
C GLY A 2 19.57 -44.65 -45.61
N PRO A 3 20.55 -43.80 -45.24
CA PRO A 3 20.89 -43.58 -43.85
C PRO A 3 19.85 -42.68 -43.18
N PHE A 4 19.23 -43.17 -42.11
CA PHE A 4 18.46 -42.33 -41.19
C PHE A 4 19.45 -41.56 -40.30
N ILE A 5 19.51 -40.24 -40.47
CA ILE A 5 20.21 -39.34 -39.54
C ILE A 5 19.24 -39.06 -38.39
N LEU A 6 19.58 -39.58 -37.21
CA LEU A 6 18.87 -39.28 -35.96
C LEU A 6 19.29 -37.89 -35.48
N LEU A 7 18.40 -36.91 -35.65
CA LEU A 7 18.58 -35.56 -35.13
C LEU A 7 18.26 -35.57 -33.62
N VAL A 8 19.28 -35.53 -32.76
CA VAL A 8 19.09 -35.36 -31.31
C VAL A 8 18.87 -33.88 -31.05
N ALA A 9 17.62 -33.49 -30.77
CA ALA A 9 17.30 -32.15 -30.31
C ALA A 9 17.75 -32.00 -28.84
N ILE A 10 18.83 -31.26 -28.61
CA ILE A 10 19.23 -30.82 -27.28
C ILE A 10 18.27 -29.70 -26.87
N ALA A 11 17.30 -30.00 -26.00
CA ALA A 11 16.48 -28.99 -25.35
C ALA A 11 17.37 -28.23 -24.36
N ALA A 12 17.73 -26.99 -24.68
CA ALA A 12 18.32 -26.08 -23.73
C ALA A 12 17.28 -25.80 -22.63
N VAL A 13 17.54 -26.30 -21.42
CA VAL A 13 16.79 -25.89 -20.23
C VAL A 13 17.19 -24.45 -19.95
N VAL A 14 16.43 -23.50 -20.49
CA VAL A 14 16.50 -22.11 -20.06
C VAL A 14 15.88 -22.08 -18.67
N THR A 15 16.70 -22.18 -17.64
CA THR A 15 16.27 -21.81 -16.28
C THR A 15 15.96 -20.32 -16.32
N SER A 16 14.67 -19.97 -16.45
CA SER A 16 14.20 -18.63 -16.20
C SER A 16 14.51 -18.31 -14.74
N CYS A 17 15.58 -17.56 -14.50
CA CYS A 17 15.83 -16.96 -13.20
C CYS A 17 14.70 -15.95 -12.99
N SER A 18 13.68 -16.31 -12.21
CA SER A 18 12.65 -15.36 -11.82
C SER A 18 13.34 -14.22 -11.07
N ALA A 19 13.13 -12.98 -11.50
CA ALA A 19 13.72 -11.83 -10.82
C ALA A 19 13.27 -11.81 -9.34
N LEU A 20 14.22 -11.52 -8.45
CA LEU A 20 14.03 -11.53 -7.01
C LEU A 20 13.01 -10.45 -6.60
N LEU A 21 12.05 -10.82 -5.75
CA LEU A 21 11.04 -9.90 -5.25
C LEU A 21 11.65 -8.80 -4.36
N ALA A 22 10.95 -7.69 -4.18
CA ALA A 22 11.34 -6.59 -3.29
C ALA A 22 11.59 -7.06 -1.86
N PHE A 23 10.78 -8.00 -1.39
CA PHE A 23 10.97 -8.77 -0.17
C PHE A 23 10.23 -10.10 -0.31
N PRO A 24 10.52 -11.11 0.52
CA PRO A 24 9.78 -12.37 0.51
C PRO A 24 8.28 -12.12 0.70
N GLY A 25 7.49 -12.39 -0.33
CA GLY A 25 6.04 -12.19 -0.28
C GLY A 25 5.52 -10.95 -1.01
N ALA A 26 6.39 -10.06 -1.52
CA ALA A 26 5.94 -8.90 -2.29
C ALA A 26 5.04 -9.28 -3.47
N GLU A 27 4.03 -8.44 -3.73
CA GLU A 27 2.94 -8.69 -4.69
C GLU A 27 2.67 -7.46 -5.56
N GLY A 28 1.89 -7.64 -6.62
CA GLY A 28 1.47 -6.56 -7.50
C GLY A 28 2.54 -6.06 -8.47
N PHE A 29 2.21 -4.98 -9.18
CA PHE A 29 3.05 -4.37 -10.20
C PHE A 29 4.47 -3.99 -9.72
N GLY A 30 4.59 -3.51 -8.48
CA GLY A 30 5.86 -3.14 -7.84
C GLY A 30 6.60 -4.31 -7.16
N ALA A 31 6.14 -5.55 -7.29
CA ALA A 31 6.68 -6.69 -6.53
C ALA A 31 8.18 -6.96 -6.75
N GLN A 32 8.74 -6.49 -7.87
CA GLN A 32 10.15 -6.68 -8.25
C GLN A 32 11.01 -5.42 -8.02
N SER A 33 10.48 -4.42 -7.31
CA SER A 33 11.24 -3.22 -6.95
C SER A 33 12.49 -3.62 -6.16
N THR A 34 13.66 -3.13 -6.56
CA THR A 34 14.92 -3.48 -5.88
C THR A 34 15.19 -2.62 -4.65
N GLY A 35 14.58 -1.45 -4.57
CA GLY A 35 14.89 -0.46 -3.54
C GLY A 35 16.39 -0.17 -3.47
N GLY A 36 16.91 -0.10 -2.26
CA GLY A 36 18.34 0.08 -1.98
C GLY A 36 19.16 -1.20 -1.89
N ARG A 37 18.64 -2.37 -2.31
CA ARG A 37 19.31 -3.67 -2.16
C ARG A 37 20.75 -3.66 -2.69
N GLY A 38 21.67 -4.18 -1.88
CA GLY A 38 23.11 -4.22 -2.21
C GLY A 38 23.78 -2.84 -2.27
N GLY A 39 23.04 -1.78 -1.93
CA GLY A 39 23.55 -0.43 -1.77
C GLY A 39 24.01 -0.14 -0.35
N THR A 40 24.16 1.14 -0.02
CA THR A 40 24.59 1.56 1.31
C THR A 40 23.40 1.81 2.23
N VAL A 41 23.49 1.36 3.48
CA VAL A 41 22.56 1.80 4.52
C VAL A 41 22.89 3.25 4.89
N TYR A 42 21.87 4.09 4.94
CA TYR A 42 21.97 5.48 5.35
C TYR A 42 21.01 5.74 6.51
N VAL A 43 21.55 6.17 7.65
CA VAL A 43 20.78 6.46 8.86
C VAL A 43 20.50 7.96 8.94
N VAL A 44 19.23 8.33 8.88
CA VAL A 44 18.76 9.71 9.11
C VAL A 44 18.81 9.98 10.61
N THR A 45 19.64 10.94 11.01
CA THR A 45 19.97 11.27 12.41
C THR A 45 19.58 12.68 12.82
N ASN A 46 19.12 13.52 11.89
CA ASN A 46 18.67 14.89 12.16
C ASN A 46 17.48 15.32 11.27
N LEU A 47 16.74 16.34 11.73
CA LEU A 47 15.53 16.88 11.09
C LEU A 47 15.84 18.02 10.13
N ASN A 48 17.12 18.33 9.91
CA ASN A 48 17.47 19.43 9.03
C ASN A 48 16.97 19.09 7.63
N ASP A 49 16.46 20.08 6.90
CA ASP A 49 16.02 19.88 5.52
C ASP A 49 17.20 19.61 4.56
N SER A 50 18.45 19.71 5.02
CA SER A 50 19.64 19.43 4.20
C SER A 50 20.86 19.07 5.06
N GLY A 51 21.90 18.56 4.42
CA GLY A 51 23.18 18.20 5.04
C GLY A 51 23.23 16.76 5.56
N ALA A 52 24.43 16.31 5.92
CA ALA A 52 24.66 14.95 6.38
C ALA A 52 23.75 14.60 7.57
N GLY A 53 23.19 13.40 7.55
CA GLY A 53 22.21 12.89 8.52
C GLY A 53 20.76 13.33 8.28
N SER A 54 20.46 14.17 7.28
CA SER A 54 19.07 14.53 6.93
C SER A 54 18.40 13.50 6.02
N PHE A 55 17.06 13.48 5.99
CA PHE A 55 16.31 12.69 5.01
C PHE A 55 16.56 13.18 3.58
N ARG A 56 16.67 14.49 3.36
CA ARG A 56 16.97 15.05 2.03
C ARG A 56 18.32 14.59 1.51
N ASP A 57 19.34 14.53 2.36
CA ASP A 57 20.63 13.97 1.98
C ASP A 57 20.53 12.46 1.72
N ALA A 58 19.74 11.74 2.54
CA ALA A 58 19.51 10.30 2.36
C ALA A 58 19.00 9.97 0.96
N VAL A 59 17.97 10.69 0.48
CA VAL A 59 17.33 10.48 -0.83
C VAL A 59 18.02 11.19 -2.00
N SER A 60 19.10 11.94 -1.75
CA SER A 60 19.85 12.65 -2.80
C SER A 60 20.71 11.75 -3.68
N GLN A 61 20.93 10.50 -3.26
CA GLN A 61 21.70 9.49 -3.99
C GLN A 61 20.84 8.25 -4.24
N SER A 62 21.12 7.54 -5.33
CA SER A 62 20.48 6.26 -5.63
C SER A 62 21.01 5.12 -4.77
N ASN A 63 20.31 3.97 -4.79
CA ASN A 63 20.73 2.71 -4.18
C ASN A 63 21.07 2.83 -2.69
N ARG A 64 20.13 3.39 -1.91
CA ARG A 64 20.26 3.50 -0.45
C ARG A 64 19.10 2.84 0.25
N ILE A 65 19.41 2.19 1.36
CA ILE A 65 18.42 1.74 2.35
C ILE A 65 18.39 2.81 3.43
N VAL A 66 17.29 3.55 3.50
CA VAL A 66 17.16 4.69 4.42
C VAL A 66 16.45 4.25 5.68
N VAL A 67 17.09 4.43 6.83
CA VAL A 67 16.53 4.14 8.15
C VAL A 67 16.44 5.44 8.95
N PHE A 68 15.33 5.67 9.63
CA PHE A 68 15.09 6.91 10.37
C PHE A 68 15.31 6.74 11.88
N ALA A 69 16.00 7.69 12.50
CA ALA A 69 16.10 7.79 13.95
C ALA A 69 15.17 8.84 14.58
N ILE A 70 14.58 9.76 13.79
CA ILE A 70 13.75 10.90 14.25
C ILE A 70 12.76 11.40 13.15
N GLY A 71 11.75 12.24 13.48
CA GLY A 71 10.83 12.87 12.51
C GLY A 71 10.12 14.19 12.95
N ASP A 72 9.59 14.99 11.99
CA ASP A 72 8.74 16.20 12.15
C ASP A 72 7.61 16.31 11.07
N SER A 73 6.94 17.47 10.87
CA SER A 73 5.59 17.59 10.23
C SER A 73 5.48 18.55 9.01
N GLY A 74 4.81 18.12 7.91
CA GLY A 74 3.91 18.95 7.07
C GLY A 74 4.15 19.10 5.54
N LYS A 75 3.23 18.55 4.70
CA LYS A 75 2.72 18.89 3.32
C LYS A 75 1.86 17.68 2.84
N ASP A 76 1.49 17.52 1.55
CA ASP A 76 0.88 16.24 1.07
C ASP A 76 1.65 15.08 1.68
N ALA A 77 0.94 14.06 2.16
CA ALA A 77 1.63 13.06 2.93
C ALA A 77 2.55 12.23 2.01
N ILE A 78 2.05 11.74 0.86
CA ILE A 78 2.88 11.15 -0.20
C ILE A 78 2.36 11.54 -1.60
N THR A 79 3.28 12.01 -2.46
CA THR A 79 3.01 12.31 -3.88
C THR A 79 4.10 11.72 -4.77
N ILE A 80 3.70 10.90 -5.75
CA ILE A 80 4.59 10.28 -6.75
C ILE A 80 4.26 10.85 -8.14
N ALA A 81 5.17 11.66 -8.67
CA ALA A 81 4.98 12.33 -9.96
C ALA A 81 5.74 11.68 -11.12
N ASN A 82 6.85 10.98 -10.84
CA ASN A 82 7.67 10.32 -11.86
C ASN A 82 8.36 9.09 -11.29
N GLY A 83 8.72 8.14 -12.15
CA GLY A 83 9.59 7.01 -11.83
C GLY A 83 8.92 5.65 -12.02
N ALA A 84 9.66 4.57 -11.78
CA ALA A 84 9.14 3.23 -11.98
C ALA A 84 9.63 2.25 -10.91
N ASN A 85 8.88 1.17 -10.72
CA ASN A 85 9.23 0.05 -9.82
C ASN A 85 9.33 0.52 -8.37
N MET A 86 8.18 0.78 -7.75
CA MET A 86 8.09 1.19 -6.35
C MET A 86 7.10 0.31 -5.60
N ILE A 87 7.42 -0.01 -4.34
CA ILE A 87 6.50 -0.67 -3.42
C ILE A 87 6.42 0.12 -2.13
N PHE A 88 5.19 0.38 -1.69
CA PHE A 88 4.87 0.99 -0.41
C PHE A 88 4.11 -0.06 0.40
N ASP A 89 4.76 -0.61 1.41
CA ASP A 89 4.25 -1.73 2.19
C ASP A 89 4.25 -1.35 3.67
N HIS A 90 3.14 -1.63 4.37
CA HIS A 90 2.99 -1.32 5.80
C HIS A 90 3.21 0.17 6.16
N VAL A 91 2.80 1.08 5.29
CA VAL A 91 2.84 2.52 5.59
C VAL A 91 1.49 3.01 6.13
N SER A 92 1.52 3.86 7.15
CA SER A 92 0.35 4.62 7.61
C SER A 92 0.49 6.06 7.14
N VAL A 93 -0.46 6.51 6.34
CA VAL A 93 -0.42 7.82 5.69
C VAL A 93 -1.73 8.53 6.02
N SER A 94 -1.64 9.66 6.73
CA SER A 94 -2.82 10.40 7.17
C SER A 94 -2.65 11.91 7.08
N TRP A 95 -3.77 12.62 7.15
CA TRP A 95 -3.84 14.08 7.28
C TRP A 95 -3.23 14.86 6.11
N GLY A 96 -3.25 14.29 4.90
CA GLY A 96 -2.95 15.03 3.68
C GLY A 96 -3.91 16.22 3.52
N ARG A 97 -3.41 17.35 3.00
CA ARG A 97 -4.23 18.57 2.81
C ARG A 97 -4.74 18.75 1.38
N ASP A 98 -4.07 18.18 0.38
CA ASP A 98 -4.59 18.04 -0.98
C ASP A 98 -4.97 16.58 -1.22
N GLU A 99 -3.97 15.70 -1.29
CA GLU A 99 -4.14 14.25 -1.24
C GLU A 99 -3.34 13.61 -0.11
N THR A 100 -3.84 12.49 0.40
CA THR A 100 -3.13 11.68 1.39
C THR A 100 -2.05 10.84 0.70
N PHE A 101 -2.40 10.11 -0.36
CA PHE A 101 -1.44 9.39 -1.18
C PHE A 101 -1.80 9.53 -2.66
N SER A 102 -1.00 10.29 -3.43
CA SER A 102 -1.23 10.47 -4.87
C SER A 102 -0.14 9.85 -5.75
N ILE A 103 -0.56 9.32 -6.90
CA ILE A 103 0.29 8.88 -7.99
C ILE A 103 -0.25 9.55 -9.26
N ASN A 104 0.52 10.48 -9.84
CA ASN A 104 0.08 11.21 -11.02
C ASN A 104 1.29 11.73 -11.82
N GLY A 105 1.49 11.18 -13.00
CA GLY A 105 2.53 11.62 -13.93
C GLY A 105 3.14 10.43 -14.67
N ASP A 106 4.42 10.54 -15.03
CA ASP A 106 5.14 9.47 -15.75
C ASP A 106 5.63 8.42 -14.75
N VAL A 107 4.69 7.62 -14.26
CA VAL A 107 4.90 6.64 -13.20
C VAL A 107 4.56 5.24 -13.70
N SER A 108 5.30 4.18 -13.33
CA SER A 108 4.91 2.79 -13.70
C SER A 108 5.33 1.76 -12.66
N ASN A 109 4.70 0.58 -12.70
CA ASN A 109 5.03 -0.57 -11.86
C ASN A 109 5.01 -0.26 -10.36
N ILE A 110 3.84 0.15 -9.83
CA ILE A 110 3.71 0.54 -8.41
C ILE A 110 2.85 -0.47 -7.64
N THR A 111 3.27 -0.83 -6.43
CA THR A 111 2.41 -1.51 -5.46
C THR A 111 2.23 -0.65 -4.21
N ILE A 112 0.99 -0.53 -3.74
CA ILE A 112 0.66 -0.13 -2.37
C ILE A 112 0.04 -1.34 -1.68
N SER A 113 0.67 -1.87 -0.64
CA SER A 113 0.23 -3.08 0.05
C SER A 113 0.18 -2.92 1.57
N ASP A 114 -0.78 -3.60 2.21
CA ASP A 114 -0.88 -3.72 3.66
C ASP A 114 -0.76 -2.37 4.40
N SER A 115 -1.32 -1.29 3.82
CA SER A 115 -1.11 0.09 4.26
C SER A 115 -2.40 0.73 4.78
N ILE A 116 -2.29 1.88 5.45
CA ILE A 116 -3.42 2.74 5.87
C ILE A 116 -3.32 4.08 5.11
N ILE A 117 -4.41 4.50 4.49
CA ILE A 117 -4.59 5.81 3.85
C ILE A 117 -5.82 6.48 4.46
N ALA A 118 -5.61 7.42 5.36
CA ALA A 118 -6.64 7.88 6.29
C ALA A 118 -6.79 9.39 6.36
N GLN A 119 -8.01 9.84 6.66
CA GLN A 119 -8.27 11.18 7.20
C GLN A 119 -7.59 12.32 6.42
N GLY A 120 -7.72 12.34 5.09
CA GLY A 120 -7.44 13.55 4.32
C GLY A 120 -8.20 14.71 4.96
N LEU A 121 -7.54 15.84 5.19
CA LEU A 121 -8.16 16.94 5.93
C LEU A 121 -9.13 17.72 5.05
N GLU A 122 -10.31 18.00 5.59
CA GLU A 122 -11.26 18.91 4.95
C GLU A 122 -10.67 20.32 4.80
N THR A 123 -11.01 21.09 3.76
CA THR A 123 -12.15 20.93 2.83
C THR A 123 -11.87 20.12 1.56
N HIS A 124 -10.66 19.60 1.39
CA HIS A 124 -10.26 18.79 0.23
C HIS A 124 -9.81 17.39 0.66
N SER A 125 -10.60 16.75 1.51
CA SER A 125 -10.31 15.45 2.11
C SER A 125 -10.24 14.32 1.06
N CYS A 126 -9.04 14.02 0.56
CA CYS A 126 -8.84 13.03 -0.50
C CYS A 126 -7.94 11.87 -0.03
N GLY A 127 -8.37 10.64 -0.29
CA GLY A 127 -7.51 9.46 -0.15
C GLY A 127 -6.36 9.49 -1.15
N GLY A 128 -6.66 9.66 -2.44
CA GLY A 128 -5.63 9.71 -3.48
C GLY A 128 -6.13 9.72 -4.92
N LEU A 129 -5.47 10.49 -5.79
CA LEU A 129 -5.53 10.32 -7.23
C LEU A 129 -4.50 9.27 -7.65
N ILE A 130 -4.93 8.21 -8.35
CA ILE A 130 -4.10 7.14 -8.88
C ILE A 130 -4.26 7.15 -10.39
N GLN A 131 -3.32 7.80 -11.08
CA GLN A 131 -3.37 8.08 -12.50
C GLN A 131 -2.06 7.66 -13.17
N THR A 132 -2.08 6.51 -13.83
CA THR A 132 -1.00 6.06 -14.72
C THR A 132 -1.46 4.91 -15.61
N ASP A 133 -0.92 4.84 -16.83
CA ASP A 133 -1.05 3.70 -17.74
C ASP A 133 0.00 2.60 -17.46
N GLY A 134 0.99 2.88 -16.60
CA GLY A 134 2.08 2.00 -16.24
C GLY A 134 1.78 0.97 -15.15
N GLY A 135 0.54 0.93 -14.64
CA GLY A 135 0.07 -0.08 -13.70
C GLY A 135 0.33 0.24 -12.22
N VAL A 136 -0.74 0.15 -11.42
CA VAL A 136 -0.70 0.24 -9.95
C VAL A 136 -1.52 -0.89 -9.33
N SER A 137 -0.93 -1.68 -8.44
CA SER A 137 -1.65 -2.62 -7.57
C SER A 137 -1.84 -2.01 -6.19
N ILE A 138 -3.08 -2.02 -5.69
CA ILE A 138 -3.43 -1.63 -4.33
C ILE A 138 -4.04 -2.86 -3.67
N ILE A 139 -3.34 -3.41 -2.68
CA ILE A 139 -3.61 -4.73 -2.12
C ILE A 139 -3.71 -4.64 -0.61
N ARG A 140 -4.78 -5.17 0.01
CA ARG A 140 -4.94 -5.21 1.49
C ARG A 140 -4.73 -3.86 2.19
N THR A 141 -5.06 -2.77 1.52
CA THR A 141 -4.92 -1.41 2.05
C THR A 141 -6.24 -0.95 2.64
N LEU A 142 -6.17 -0.25 3.78
CA LEU A 142 -7.30 0.43 4.39
C LEU A 142 -7.40 1.86 3.88
N TYR A 143 -8.51 2.21 3.27
CA TYR A 143 -8.95 3.60 3.11
C TYR A 143 -9.99 3.91 4.18
N ILE A 144 -9.76 4.93 5.01
CA ILE A 144 -10.66 5.27 6.12
C ILE A 144 -10.82 6.78 6.27
N ASP A 145 -12.07 7.23 6.43
CA ASP A 145 -12.39 8.61 6.81
C ASP A 145 -11.88 9.70 5.83
N ASN A 146 -11.86 9.39 4.52
CA ASN A 146 -11.66 10.43 3.49
C ASN A 146 -12.98 10.77 2.78
N GLN A 147 -13.21 12.06 2.50
CA GLN A 147 -14.42 12.54 1.83
C GLN A 147 -14.55 11.98 0.41
N THR A 148 -13.43 11.83 -0.31
CA THR A 148 -13.43 11.49 -1.73
C THR A 148 -12.14 10.78 -2.15
N ARG A 149 -12.12 10.25 -3.39
CA ARG A 149 -10.96 9.63 -4.04
C ARG A 149 -10.35 8.50 -3.20
N ASN A 150 -11.11 7.44 -2.96
CA ASN A 150 -10.75 6.32 -2.06
C ASN A 150 -10.35 4.98 -2.73
N PRO A 151 -9.63 4.90 -3.86
CA PRO A 151 -8.97 5.94 -4.67
C PRO A 151 -9.86 6.59 -5.75
N LYS A 152 -9.34 7.60 -6.45
CA LYS A 152 -9.80 7.98 -7.80
C LYS A 152 -8.83 7.43 -8.83
N VAL A 153 -9.34 6.58 -9.73
CA VAL A 153 -8.49 5.78 -10.63
C VAL A 153 -8.60 6.23 -12.07
N LYS A 154 -7.44 6.27 -12.73
CA LYS A 154 -7.28 6.46 -14.17
C LYS A 154 -6.12 5.60 -14.70
N GLY A 155 -6.30 5.05 -15.90
CA GLY A 155 -5.31 4.18 -16.53
C GLY A 155 -5.40 2.75 -16.00
N VAL A 156 -4.25 2.10 -15.78
CA VAL A 156 -4.15 0.68 -15.43
C VAL A 156 -4.09 0.50 -13.92
N ASN A 157 -5.06 -0.21 -13.34
CA ASN A 157 -5.13 -0.41 -11.89
C ASN A 157 -5.61 -1.81 -11.49
N GLU A 158 -5.11 -2.26 -10.36
CA GLU A 158 -5.61 -3.42 -9.65
C GLU A 158 -5.94 -3.03 -8.21
N PHE A 159 -7.16 -3.32 -7.77
CA PHE A 159 -7.68 -3.00 -6.46
C PHE A 159 -8.23 -4.28 -5.81
N VAL A 160 -7.42 -4.91 -4.96
CA VAL A 160 -7.66 -6.28 -4.47
C VAL A 160 -7.62 -6.38 -2.95
N ASN A 161 -8.64 -7.00 -2.35
CA ASN A 161 -8.71 -7.27 -0.91
C ASN A 161 -8.54 -6.03 -0.01
N ASN A 162 -8.87 -4.85 -0.51
CA ASN A 162 -8.83 -3.62 0.27
C ASN A 162 -10.08 -3.48 1.14
N VAL A 163 -9.98 -2.66 2.17
CA VAL A 163 -11.12 -2.22 2.98
C VAL A 163 -11.28 -0.72 2.78
N VAL A 164 -12.48 -0.27 2.47
CA VAL A 164 -12.83 1.15 2.40
C VAL A 164 -13.93 1.42 3.41
N TYR A 165 -13.68 2.31 4.35
CA TYR A 165 -14.54 2.59 5.49
C TYR A 165 -14.89 4.07 5.59
N ASN A 166 -16.17 4.36 5.83
CA ASN A 166 -16.66 5.72 6.17
C ASN A 166 -16.19 6.82 5.19
N TRP A 167 -16.23 6.53 3.89
CA TRP A 167 -16.00 7.55 2.87
C TRP A 167 -17.11 8.61 2.92
N GLY A 168 -16.84 9.79 2.39
CA GLY A 168 -17.82 10.87 2.28
C GLY A 168 -18.56 10.95 0.95
N GLY A 169 -18.92 12.16 0.51
CA GLY A 169 -19.75 12.35 -0.70
C GLY A 169 -19.07 12.00 -2.03
N GLY A 170 -17.76 11.73 -2.03
CA GLY A 170 -17.02 11.35 -3.23
C GLY A 170 -17.11 9.87 -3.60
N GLY A 171 -17.55 9.01 -2.67
CA GLY A 171 -17.56 7.56 -2.86
C GLY A 171 -16.31 6.86 -2.31
N GLY A 172 -16.44 5.54 -2.17
CA GLY A 172 -15.40 4.62 -1.78
C GLY A 172 -14.46 4.24 -2.93
N TYR A 173 -14.83 4.47 -4.18
CA TYR A 173 -13.97 4.28 -5.35
C TYR A 173 -14.49 5.13 -6.50
N ILE A 174 -13.68 6.04 -7.02
CA ILE A 174 -14.05 6.87 -8.17
C ILE A 174 -13.53 6.22 -9.44
N ALA A 175 -14.46 5.71 -10.25
CA ALA A 175 -14.19 4.99 -11.49
C ALA A 175 -14.24 5.91 -12.73
N GLY A 176 -13.62 7.10 -12.68
CA GLY A 176 -13.53 7.95 -13.87
C GLY A 176 -13.57 9.47 -13.65
N ASP A 177 -14.47 10.15 -14.38
CA ASP A 177 -14.59 11.61 -14.59
C ASP A 177 -13.51 12.24 -15.52
N SER A 178 -13.02 11.48 -16.50
CA SER A 178 -12.07 11.97 -17.52
C SER A 178 -12.25 11.28 -18.87
N ALA A 179 -11.80 11.93 -19.95
CA ALA A 179 -11.99 11.47 -21.32
C ALA A 179 -11.12 10.26 -21.73
N GLY A 180 -10.10 9.88 -20.94
CA GLY A 180 -9.20 8.77 -21.24
C GLY A 180 -9.71 7.42 -20.73
N PRO A 181 -9.30 6.30 -21.37
CA PRO A 181 -9.69 4.96 -20.94
C PRO A 181 -8.97 4.55 -19.65
N SER A 182 -9.64 3.73 -18.86
CA SER A 182 -9.06 3.05 -17.69
C SER A 182 -9.31 1.55 -17.79
N TYR A 183 -8.40 0.74 -17.28
CA TYR A 183 -8.46 -0.72 -17.30
C TYR A 183 -8.19 -1.25 -15.89
N ALA A 184 -9.24 -1.75 -15.23
CA ALA A 184 -9.17 -2.07 -13.81
C ALA A 184 -9.64 -3.49 -13.47
N ASN A 185 -8.89 -4.17 -12.58
CA ASN A 185 -9.38 -5.31 -11.82
C ASN A 185 -9.82 -4.83 -10.43
N ILE A 186 -11.07 -5.07 -10.01
CA ILE A 186 -11.59 -4.66 -8.69
C ILE A 186 -12.17 -5.89 -7.99
N LEU A 187 -11.39 -6.51 -7.11
CA LEU A 187 -11.64 -7.87 -6.62
C LEU A 187 -11.66 -7.97 -5.10
N ASN A 188 -12.68 -8.62 -4.56
CA ASN A 188 -12.70 -9.10 -3.17
C ASN A 188 -12.49 -7.99 -2.13
N ASN A 189 -12.87 -6.76 -2.46
CA ASN A 189 -12.78 -5.61 -1.55
C ASN A 189 -14.00 -5.54 -0.62
N VAL A 190 -13.82 -4.86 0.51
CA VAL A 190 -14.87 -4.65 1.52
C VAL A 190 -15.15 -3.15 1.60
N PHE A 191 -16.39 -2.76 1.35
CA PHE A 191 -16.87 -1.39 1.50
C PHE A 191 -17.84 -1.35 2.68
N ILE A 192 -17.55 -0.55 3.70
CA ILE A 192 -18.42 -0.40 4.88
C ILE A 192 -18.77 1.08 5.03
N SER A 193 -20.06 1.38 4.93
CA SER A 193 -20.56 2.73 5.16
C SER A 193 -20.35 3.13 6.62
N GLY A 194 -19.97 4.38 6.84
CA GLY A 194 -19.90 4.96 8.19
C GLY A 194 -20.73 6.22 8.32
N PRO A 195 -20.60 6.96 9.45
CA PRO A 195 -21.40 8.15 9.72
C PRO A 195 -21.34 9.23 8.62
N SER A 196 -20.19 9.37 7.95
CA SER A 196 -19.96 10.35 6.88
C SER A 196 -20.41 9.87 5.49
N THR A 197 -20.71 8.58 5.33
CA THR A 197 -21.12 8.00 4.05
C THR A 197 -22.50 8.46 3.61
N SER A 198 -22.55 9.08 2.44
CA SER A 198 -23.74 9.67 1.83
C SER A 198 -24.03 9.18 0.41
N VAL A 199 -23.15 8.38 -0.17
CA VAL A 199 -23.28 7.84 -1.54
C VAL A 199 -22.78 6.39 -1.59
N SER A 200 -23.25 5.62 -2.57
CA SER A 200 -22.78 4.26 -2.84
C SER A 200 -21.26 4.20 -3.06
N PRO A 201 -20.62 3.02 -2.90
CA PRO A 201 -19.17 2.92 -2.96
C PRO A 201 -18.56 3.41 -4.28
N PHE A 202 -19.12 3.00 -5.40
CA PHE A 202 -18.60 3.37 -6.72
C PHE A 202 -19.29 4.61 -7.26
N THR A 203 -18.52 5.59 -7.72
CA THR A 203 -19.05 6.82 -8.29
C THR A 203 -18.29 7.25 -9.54
N ARG A 204 -18.95 8.08 -10.36
CA ARG A 204 -18.40 8.72 -11.58
C ARG A 204 -17.81 7.75 -12.61
N GLY A 205 -18.31 6.52 -12.59
CA GLY A 205 -18.14 5.54 -13.67
C GLY A 205 -18.65 6.07 -15.00
N ASN A 206 -18.11 5.53 -16.09
CA ASN A 206 -18.57 5.78 -17.46
C ASN A 206 -18.04 4.70 -18.39
N ALA A 207 -18.48 4.73 -19.66
CA ALA A 207 -18.13 3.72 -20.67
C ALA A 207 -16.64 3.64 -21.04
N ASN A 208 -15.81 4.62 -20.65
CA ASN A 208 -14.35 4.55 -20.86
C ASN A 208 -13.63 3.84 -19.69
N PHE A 209 -14.34 3.49 -18.62
CA PHE A 209 -13.75 2.78 -17.49
C PHE A 209 -14.05 1.29 -17.62
N HIS A 210 -13.09 0.53 -18.15
CA HIS A 210 -13.20 -0.89 -18.47
C HIS A 210 -12.82 -1.74 -17.25
N ALA A 211 -13.81 -2.26 -16.52
CA ALA A 211 -13.59 -2.95 -15.24
C ALA A 211 -13.96 -4.43 -15.29
N TYR A 212 -13.05 -5.30 -14.83
CA TYR A 212 -13.42 -6.64 -14.36
C TYR A 212 -13.63 -6.57 -12.84
N VAL A 213 -14.79 -7.03 -12.37
CA VAL A 213 -15.18 -6.95 -10.96
C VAL A 213 -15.60 -8.32 -10.44
N SER A 214 -15.20 -8.66 -9.22
CA SER A 214 -15.64 -9.90 -8.55
C SER A 214 -15.64 -9.75 -7.04
N ASP A 215 -16.62 -10.35 -6.37
CA ASP A 215 -16.67 -10.53 -4.91
C ASP A 215 -16.46 -9.25 -4.07
N ASN A 216 -16.81 -8.06 -4.60
CA ASN A 216 -16.79 -6.84 -3.80
C ASN A 216 -17.99 -6.83 -2.86
N TYR A 217 -17.72 -6.80 -1.56
CA TYR A 217 -18.70 -6.82 -0.49
C TYR A 217 -19.06 -5.39 -0.07
N TYR A 218 -20.35 -5.11 0.14
CA TYR A 218 -20.82 -3.80 0.58
C TYR A 218 -21.77 -3.94 1.77
N ASP A 219 -21.44 -3.22 2.84
CA ASP A 219 -22.23 -3.05 4.05
C ASP A 219 -22.72 -1.60 4.18
N PRO A 220 -24.02 -1.32 3.95
CA PRO A 220 -24.52 0.06 3.88
C PRO A 220 -25.12 0.61 5.17
N ASP A 221 -25.50 -0.23 6.13
CA ASP A 221 -26.58 0.12 7.07
C ASP A 221 -26.12 0.74 8.39
N LYS A 222 -24.82 0.66 8.68
CA LYS A 222 -24.14 1.32 9.81
C LYS A 222 -24.60 0.77 11.16
N ASP A 223 -25.08 -0.46 11.21
CA ASP A 223 -25.72 -1.04 12.40
C ASP A 223 -24.73 -1.73 13.37
N GLY A 224 -23.45 -1.79 12.99
CA GLY A 224 -22.36 -2.39 13.76
C GLY A 224 -22.23 -3.91 13.63
N VAL A 225 -22.94 -4.51 12.69
CA VAL A 225 -22.82 -5.90 12.24
C VAL A 225 -22.18 -5.89 10.85
N LEU A 226 -21.55 -6.99 10.45
CA LEU A 226 -21.04 -7.16 9.09
C LEU A 226 -21.95 -8.15 8.36
N ASP A 227 -23.07 -7.68 7.82
CA ASP A 227 -24.12 -8.50 7.18
C ASP A 227 -24.67 -7.91 5.86
N GLY A 228 -23.90 -7.00 5.26
CA GLY A 228 -23.99 -6.64 3.85
C GLY A 228 -23.85 -7.81 2.85
N TRP A 229 -23.68 -7.47 1.57
CA TRP A 229 -23.74 -8.43 0.47
C TRP A 229 -22.70 -8.19 -0.62
N ILE A 230 -22.49 -9.21 -1.46
CA ILE A 230 -21.67 -9.09 -2.68
C ILE A 230 -22.42 -8.28 -3.74
N LEU A 231 -21.78 -7.22 -4.24
CA LEU A 231 -22.33 -6.37 -5.30
C LEU A 231 -22.37 -7.11 -6.63
N SER A 232 -23.57 -7.19 -7.22
CA SER A 232 -23.74 -7.68 -8.60
C SER A 232 -23.13 -6.68 -9.60
N PRO A 233 -22.54 -7.14 -10.73
CA PRO A 233 -21.91 -6.28 -11.75
C PRO A 233 -22.97 -5.54 -12.60
N THR A 234 -23.62 -4.54 -12.01
CA THR A 234 -24.62 -3.70 -12.65
C THR A 234 -24.15 -2.25 -12.73
N THR A 235 -24.65 -1.51 -13.71
CA THR A 235 -24.33 -0.09 -13.87
C THR A 235 -24.80 0.76 -12.68
N GLU A 236 -25.82 0.32 -11.94
CA GLU A 236 -26.23 0.94 -10.69
C GLU A 236 -25.18 0.77 -9.59
N ASN A 237 -24.67 -0.45 -9.40
CA ASN A 237 -23.70 -0.75 -8.34
C ASN A 237 -22.31 -0.18 -8.62
N TYR A 238 -21.91 -0.10 -9.89
CA TYR A 238 -20.58 0.36 -10.31
C TYR A 238 -20.63 1.66 -11.13
N SER A 239 -21.67 2.47 -10.95
CA SER A 239 -21.77 3.82 -11.55
C SER A 239 -21.57 3.89 -13.08
N GLY A 240 -21.98 2.87 -13.83
CA GLY A 240 -21.96 2.91 -15.30
C GLY A 240 -20.60 2.63 -15.97
N VAL A 241 -19.69 1.92 -15.30
CA VAL A 241 -18.48 1.36 -15.93
C VAL A 241 -18.80 0.39 -17.07
N ASP A 242 -17.84 0.18 -17.96
CA ASP A 242 -17.88 -0.87 -18.98
C ASP A 242 -17.34 -2.20 -18.42
N PHE A 243 -18.22 -3.17 -18.22
CA PHE A 243 -17.85 -4.45 -17.62
C PHE A 243 -17.10 -5.36 -18.59
N GLN A 244 -15.91 -5.80 -18.18
CA GLN A 244 -15.14 -6.80 -18.91
C GLN A 244 -15.50 -8.21 -18.45
N THR A 245 -15.54 -9.16 -19.40
CA THR A 245 -15.87 -10.56 -19.14
C THR A 245 -14.69 -11.39 -18.64
N ALA A 246 -13.47 -10.89 -18.83
CA ALA A 246 -12.24 -11.54 -18.41
C ALA A 246 -11.41 -10.61 -17.53
N LYS A 247 -10.82 -11.19 -16.48
CA LYS A 247 -9.84 -10.52 -15.63
C LYS A 247 -8.62 -10.15 -16.47
N TYR A 248 -8.13 -8.92 -16.32
CA TYR A 248 -6.85 -8.54 -16.92
C TYR A 248 -5.71 -9.34 -16.30
N ASN A 249 -4.72 -9.73 -17.10
CA ASN A 249 -3.55 -10.47 -16.65
C ASN A 249 -2.49 -9.53 -16.04
N TYR A 250 -2.82 -8.94 -14.89
CA TYR A 250 -1.92 -8.09 -14.12
C TYR A 250 -1.17 -8.89 -13.05
N PRO A 251 0.05 -8.46 -12.65
CA PRO A 251 0.69 -8.98 -11.45
C PRO A 251 -0.23 -8.72 -10.25
N THR A 252 -0.61 -9.75 -9.50
CA THR A 252 -1.70 -9.71 -8.51
C THR A 252 -1.33 -10.34 -7.18
N ALA A 253 -2.25 -10.28 -6.20
CA ALA A 253 -2.11 -11.02 -4.95
C ALA A 253 -2.05 -12.53 -5.24
N LYS A 254 -1.10 -13.24 -4.61
CA LYS A 254 -0.89 -14.69 -4.78
C LYS A 254 -2.12 -15.48 -4.34
N THR A 255 -2.81 -14.99 -3.32
CA THR A 255 -4.06 -15.57 -2.81
C THR A 255 -5.11 -14.48 -2.69
N LEU A 256 -6.24 -14.66 -3.37
CA LEU A 256 -7.41 -13.80 -3.18
C LEU A 256 -8.12 -14.24 -1.89
N LEU A 257 -8.16 -13.35 -0.92
CA LEU A 257 -8.87 -13.57 0.33
C LEU A 257 -10.37 -13.43 0.09
N SER A 258 -11.19 -14.15 0.88
CA SER A 258 -12.60 -13.81 0.98
C SER A 258 -12.75 -12.37 1.53
N PRO A 259 -13.86 -11.66 1.29
CA PRO A 259 -14.05 -10.32 1.85
C PRO A 259 -13.93 -10.29 3.38
N THR A 260 -14.46 -11.30 4.08
CA THR A 260 -14.31 -11.41 5.55
C THR A 260 -12.87 -11.62 5.99
N ASP A 261 -12.10 -12.44 5.26
CA ASP A 261 -10.68 -12.64 5.55
C ASP A 261 -9.84 -11.40 5.20
N ALA A 262 -10.23 -10.66 4.15
CA ALA A 262 -9.60 -9.39 3.78
C ALA A 262 -9.77 -8.36 4.91
N LEU A 263 -10.98 -8.21 5.47
CA LEU A 263 -11.21 -7.34 6.62
C LEU A 263 -10.39 -7.78 7.84
N ALA A 264 -10.36 -9.07 8.15
CA ALA A 264 -9.58 -9.60 9.26
C ALA A 264 -8.08 -9.34 9.08
N LYS A 265 -7.55 -9.55 7.87
CA LYS A 265 -6.16 -9.29 7.53
C LYS A 265 -5.81 -7.80 7.64
N VAL A 266 -6.65 -6.91 7.12
CA VAL A 266 -6.45 -5.46 7.22
C VAL A 266 -6.46 -4.99 8.67
N LYS A 267 -7.43 -5.43 9.49
CA LYS A 267 -7.45 -5.12 10.93
C LYS A 267 -6.18 -5.60 11.65
N ALA A 268 -5.67 -6.77 11.27
CA ALA A 268 -4.47 -7.33 11.88
C ALA A 268 -3.21 -6.54 11.50
N SER A 269 -2.95 -6.35 10.20
CA SER A 269 -1.62 -5.96 9.73
C SER A 269 -1.53 -4.66 8.92
N ALA A 270 -2.62 -3.97 8.57
CA ALA A 270 -2.49 -2.76 7.77
C ALA A 270 -1.75 -1.63 8.53
N GLY A 271 -0.94 -0.86 7.79
CA GLY A 271 -0.18 0.29 8.28
C GLY A 271 1.09 -0.10 9.03
N ALA A 272 1.61 0.81 9.86
CA ALA A 272 2.75 0.58 10.74
C ALA A 272 2.37 -0.39 11.89
N SER A 273 2.13 -1.66 11.55
CA SER A 273 1.36 -2.59 12.38
C SER A 273 2.12 -3.22 13.54
N LYS A 274 3.47 -3.25 13.48
CA LYS A 274 4.31 -3.73 14.59
C LYS A 274 4.06 -2.96 15.88
N PHE A 275 3.97 -1.63 15.75
CA PHE A 275 3.67 -0.71 16.83
C PHE A 275 2.80 0.42 16.30
N ARG A 276 1.49 0.21 16.30
CA ARG A 276 0.54 1.25 15.93
C ARG A 276 0.62 2.40 16.91
N ASP A 277 0.69 3.61 16.39
CA ASP A 277 0.54 4.80 17.20
C ASP A 277 -0.92 4.95 17.68
N ARG A 278 -1.20 6.02 18.41
CA ARG A 278 -2.54 6.27 18.93
C ARG A 278 -3.57 6.50 17.81
N VAL A 279 -3.18 7.07 16.68
CA VAL A 279 -4.07 7.37 15.55
C VAL A 279 -4.45 6.07 14.87
N ASP A 280 -3.48 5.28 14.42
CA ASP A 280 -3.71 3.98 13.79
C ASP A 280 -4.49 3.03 14.71
N THR A 281 -4.16 3.05 16.01
CA THR A 281 -4.91 2.28 17.02
C THR A 281 -6.37 2.71 17.07
N TYR A 282 -6.66 4.01 17.03
CA TYR A 282 -8.03 4.51 17.07
C TYR A 282 -8.80 4.14 15.78
N LEU A 283 -8.21 4.40 14.61
CA LEU A 283 -8.78 4.06 13.30
C LEU A 283 -9.16 2.57 13.22
N ILE A 284 -8.24 1.67 13.63
CA ILE A 284 -8.47 0.22 13.54
C ILE A 284 -9.40 -0.29 14.65
N ASN A 285 -9.08 0.00 15.91
CA ASN A 285 -9.73 -0.65 17.07
C ASN A 285 -10.99 0.07 17.53
N THR A 286 -11.24 1.30 17.07
CA THR A 286 -12.46 2.04 17.41
C THR A 286 -13.33 2.22 16.17
N GLU A 287 -12.84 2.89 15.13
CA GLU A 287 -13.68 3.23 13.97
C GLU A 287 -13.99 2.01 13.10
N LEU A 288 -12.98 1.39 12.49
CA LEU A 288 -13.18 0.21 11.66
C LEU A 288 -13.76 -0.99 12.43
N ALA A 289 -13.38 -1.13 13.71
CA ALA A 289 -13.96 -2.15 14.59
C ALA A 289 -15.45 -1.94 14.87
N SER A 290 -15.95 -0.71 14.75
CA SER A 290 -17.36 -0.38 15.00
C SER A 290 -18.31 -0.80 13.90
N LEU A 291 -17.79 -1.18 12.72
CA LEU A 291 -18.57 -1.63 11.57
C LEU A 291 -19.70 -0.66 11.20
N GLY A 292 -19.34 0.62 11.08
CA GLY A 292 -20.20 1.67 10.54
C GLY A 292 -20.78 2.64 11.58
N LYS A 293 -20.61 2.35 12.88
CA LYS A 293 -21.14 3.21 13.96
C LYS A 293 -20.29 4.44 14.27
N VAL A 294 -18.97 4.37 14.08
CA VAL A 294 -18.02 5.41 14.48
C VAL A 294 -17.11 5.76 13.32
N GLY A 295 -16.90 7.05 13.07
CA GLY A 295 -16.02 7.56 12.03
C GLY A 295 -16.38 9.01 11.73
N ALA A 296 -15.40 9.81 11.29
CA ALA A 296 -15.62 11.21 10.98
C ALA A 296 -14.62 11.74 9.96
N LEU A 297 -15.12 12.56 9.03
CA LEU A 297 -14.26 13.46 8.27
C LEU A 297 -13.77 14.58 9.19
N ILE A 298 -12.47 14.85 9.18
CA ILE A 298 -11.85 15.80 10.09
C ILE A 298 -11.20 16.98 9.35
N THR A 299 -11.21 18.15 9.99
CA THR A 299 -10.52 19.36 9.52
C THR A 299 -9.20 19.60 10.25
N ASP A 300 -9.10 19.14 11.48
CA ASP A 300 -7.99 19.42 12.39
C ASP A 300 -7.62 18.13 13.14
N PRO A 301 -6.43 17.56 12.91
CA PRO A 301 -6.03 16.33 13.59
C PRO A 301 -5.69 16.55 15.06
N THR A 302 -5.56 17.79 15.53
CA THR A 302 -5.19 18.12 16.92
C THR A 302 -6.37 18.10 17.89
N VAL A 303 -7.60 17.95 17.40
CA VAL A 303 -8.81 17.91 18.23
C VAL A 303 -9.23 16.47 18.52
N SER A 304 -9.99 16.30 19.61
CA SER A 304 -10.57 15.01 19.97
C SER A 304 -11.49 14.47 18.86
N PRO A 305 -11.45 13.16 18.54
CA PRO A 305 -10.75 12.10 19.27
C PRO A 305 -9.29 11.88 18.87
N MET A 306 -8.81 12.52 17.78
CA MET A 306 -7.44 12.32 17.30
C MET A 306 -6.42 12.90 18.27
N ASN A 307 -6.58 14.14 18.75
CA ASN A 307 -5.62 14.84 19.64
C ASN A 307 -4.15 14.71 19.17
N GLY A 308 -3.93 14.81 17.86
CA GLY A 308 -2.65 14.60 17.19
C GLY A 308 -2.14 13.15 17.29
N PRO A 309 -0.88 12.90 16.89
CA PRO A 309 -0.28 11.57 17.01
C PRO A 309 -0.11 11.14 18.48
N GLY A 310 -0.34 12.07 19.42
CA GLY A 310 0.01 11.89 20.83
C GLY A 310 1.53 11.95 21.05
N PRO A 311 1.98 11.73 22.29
CA PRO A 311 3.40 11.57 22.56
C PRO A 311 3.91 10.28 21.92
N ILE A 312 4.76 10.38 20.90
CA ILE A 312 5.59 9.26 20.45
C ILE A 312 6.64 9.07 21.54
N THR A 313 6.36 8.16 22.47
CA THR A 313 7.28 7.90 23.57
C THR A 313 8.50 7.21 22.99
N GLY A 314 9.66 7.84 23.09
CA GLY A 314 10.91 7.22 22.68
C GLY A 314 11.11 5.90 23.40
N GLY A 315 11.44 4.85 22.64
CA GLY A 315 11.85 3.57 23.21
C GLY A 315 13.36 3.53 23.45
N THR A 316 13.80 2.63 24.32
CA THR A 316 15.19 2.17 24.25
C THR A 316 15.31 1.32 23.00
N GLY A 317 16.00 1.85 21.98
CA GLY A 317 16.36 1.06 20.80
C GLY A 317 17.12 -0.19 21.25
N PRO A 318 16.93 -1.33 20.57
CA PRO A 318 17.72 -2.51 20.89
C PRO A 318 19.21 -2.19 20.67
N VAL A 319 20.09 -2.91 21.37
CA VAL A 319 21.52 -2.74 21.20
C VAL A 319 21.89 -3.11 19.76
N ASP A 320 22.59 -2.20 19.10
CA ASP A 320 23.18 -2.31 17.77
C ASP A 320 24.61 -1.77 17.95
N THR A 321 25.55 -2.70 18.12
CA THR A 321 26.91 -2.41 18.56
C THR A 321 27.75 -1.77 17.45
N ASP A 322 27.57 -2.18 16.19
CA ASP A 322 28.30 -1.63 15.05
C ASP A 322 27.55 -0.52 14.28
N LYS A 323 26.29 -0.27 14.66
CA LYS A 323 25.43 0.80 14.14
C LYS A 323 25.09 0.65 12.67
N ASP A 324 24.95 -0.58 12.22
CA ASP A 324 24.58 -0.89 10.84
C ASP A 324 23.06 -0.96 10.59
N GLY A 325 22.27 -0.82 11.67
CA GLY A 325 20.81 -0.82 11.64
C GLY A 325 20.18 -2.17 11.98
N ILE A 326 20.97 -3.21 12.29
CA ILE A 326 20.49 -4.52 12.74
C ILE A 326 20.78 -4.70 14.24
N PRO A 327 19.81 -5.14 15.05
CA PRO A 327 20.05 -5.39 16.47
C PRO A 327 20.94 -6.61 16.74
N ASP A 328 21.84 -6.50 17.72
CA ASP A 328 22.76 -7.58 18.11
C ASP A 328 22.04 -8.91 18.38
N ALA A 329 20.88 -8.84 19.02
CA ALA A 329 20.07 -10.00 19.35
C ALA A 329 19.47 -10.68 18.11
N TYR A 330 19.10 -9.91 17.09
CA TYR A 330 18.65 -10.45 15.82
C TYR A 330 19.81 -11.11 15.09
N GLU A 331 20.97 -10.45 15.05
CA GLU A 331 22.17 -10.96 14.40
C GLU A 331 22.65 -12.29 14.98
N ALA A 332 22.76 -12.35 16.31
CA ALA A 332 23.13 -13.56 17.03
C ALA A 332 22.16 -14.74 16.75
N ALA A 333 20.87 -14.44 16.54
CA ALA A 333 19.87 -15.45 16.22
C ALA A 333 19.88 -15.89 14.74
N HIS A 334 20.41 -15.07 13.83
CA HIS A 334 20.38 -15.30 12.38
C HIS A 334 21.76 -15.54 11.76
N GLY A 335 22.81 -15.60 12.57
CA GLY A 335 24.16 -15.97 12.16
C GLY A 335 24.96 -14.87 11.49
N THR A 336 24.59 -13.60 11.69
CA THR A 336 25.38 -12.41 11.29
C THR A 336 26.20 -11.91 12.49
N ASN A 337 27.06 -10.92 12.31
CA ASN A 337 28.04 -10.55 13.33
C ASN A 337 27.79 -9.16 13.95
N PRO A 338 27.41 -9.07 15.23
CA PRO A 338 27.07 -7.81 15.90
C PRO A 338 28.23 -6.84 16.16
N ASN A 339 29.40 -7.10 15.59
CA ASN A 339 30.56 -6.22 15.74
C ASN A 339 31.13 -5.81 14.38
N VAL A 340 30.44 -6.12 13.28
CA VAL A 340 30.89 -5.90 11.92
C VAL A 340 29.69 -5.44 11.11
N ASN A 341 29.75 -4.20 10.61
CA ASN A 341 28.74 -3.67 9.69
C ASN A 341 28.64 -4.56 8.45
N ASP A 342 27.68 -5.49 8.50
CA ASP A 342 27.40 -6.51 7.50
C ASP A 342 25.95 -6.40 6.99
N SER A 343 25.23 -5.35 7.41
CA SER A 343 23.88 -5.01 6.99
C SER A 343 23.63 -5.11 5.48
N ALA A 344 24.59 -4.67 4.67
CA ALA A 344 24.52 -4.66 3.21
C ALA A 344 24.95 -5.99 2.56
N ASP A 345 25.50 -6.95 3.32
CA ASP A 345 25.95 -8.23 2.79
C ASP A 345 24.76 -9.07 2.31
N ILE A 346 24.91 -9.63 1.11
CA ILE A 346 23.87 -10.42 0.45
C ILE A 346 23.94 -11.87 0.92
N ALA A 347 22.87 -12.34 1.57
CA ALA A 347 22.73 -13.73 1.98
C ALA A 347 22.49 -14.66 0.77
N SER A 348 22.58 -15.97 1.00
CA SER A 348 22.43 -16.99 -0.05
C SER A 348 21.07 -16.99 -0.76
N ASN A 349 20.04 -16.40 -0.15
CA ASN A 349 18.71 -16.23 -0.73
C ASN A 349 18.57 -14.95 -1.59
N GLY A 350 19.65 -14.16 -1.72
CA GLY A 350 19.71 -12.96 -2.56
C GLY A 350 19.31 -11.66 -1.88
N TYR A 351 18.92 -11.68 -0.61
CA TYR A 351 18.55 -10.49 0.17
C TYR A 351 19.70 -10.03 1.07
N ALA A 352 19.82 -8.70 1.25
CA ALA A 352 20.75 -8.14 2.24
C ALA A 352 20.33 -8.52 3.67
N ASN A 353 21.28 -8.58 4.60
CA ASN A 353 20.99 -8.86 6.01
C ASN A 353 19.96 -7.89 6.60
N ILE A 354 20.07 -6.60 6.25
CA ILE A 354 19.12 -5.56 6.68
C ILE A 354 17.72 -5.76 6.09
N GLU A 355 17.60 -6.23 4.84
CA GLU A 355 16.30 -6.53 4.23
C GLU A 355 15.61 -7.69 4.96
N LYS A 356 16.36 -8.71 5.37
CA LYS A 356 15.82 -9.83 6.16
C LYS A 356 15.31 -9.34 7.50
N TYR A 357 16.07 -8.48 8.18
CA TYR A 357 15.66 -7.90 9.45
C TYR A 357 14.38 -7.06 9.31
N ILE A 358 14.35 -6.12 8.35
CA ILE A 358 13.18 -5.26 8.11
C ILE A 358 11.93 -6.11 7.79
N ASN A 359 12.06 -7.14 6.96
CA ASN A 359 10.95 -8.03 6.62
C ASN A 359 10.46 -8.89 7.81
N SER A 360 11.28 -9.08 8.85
CA SER A 360 10.86 -9.78 10.07
C SER A 360 10.03 -8.92 11.03
N LEU A 361 9.91 -7.62 10.75
CA LEU A 361 9.22 -6.67 11.62
C LEU A 361 7.70 -6.68 11.44
N VAL A 362 7.17 -7.27 10.37
CA VAL A 362 5.76 -7.19 9.95
C VAL A 362 5.07 -8.54 9.80
#